data_AF-A0A1Z3HQM3-F1
#
_entry.id   AF-A0A1Z3HQM3-F1
#
_cell.length_a   1.000
_cell.length_b   1.000
_cell.length_c   1.000
_cell.angle_alpha   90.00
_cell.angle_beta   90.00
_cell.angle_gamma   90.00
#
_symmetry.space_group_name_H-M   'P 1'
#
loop_
_entity.id
_entity.type
_entity.pdbx_description
1 polymer ?
#
loop_
_entity_poly.entity_id
_entity_poly.type
_entity_poly.pdbx_seq_one_letter_code
_entity_poly.pdbx_strand_id
1 'polypeptide(L)' 'MITPRHILSNLRHLDRGDLITSARYREQAYRVLADPRVNPAIKEAIVDRLYQADHLLALCKVETDESY' A
#
# COMPACT_ATOMS: atom_id res chain seq x y z
N MET A 1 -7.39 13.93 13.51
CA MET A 1 -6.50 14.38 12.41
C MET A 1 -5.63 13.21 11.98
N ILE A 2 -5.67 12.83 10.70
CA ILE A 2 -4.80 11.77 10.16
C ILE A 2 -3.50 12.43 9.69
N THR A 3 -2.38 12.10 10.32
CA THR A 3 -1.05 12.63 9.97
C THR A 3 -0.35 11.73 8.95
N PRO A 4 0.57 12.25 8.11
CA PRO A 4 1.31 11.44 7.12
C PRO A 4 2.07 10.26 7.74
N ARG A 5 2.60 10.44 8.96
CA ARG A 5 3.23 9.37 9.75
C ARG A 5 2.24 8.23 10.08
N HIS A 6 0.98 8.56 10.32
CA HIS A 6 -0.06 7.58 10.60
C HIS A 6 -0.39 6.75 9.35
N ILE A 7 -0.43 7.38 8.18
CA ILE A 7 -0.61 6.69 6.89
C ILE A 7 0.56 5.74 6.61
N LEU A 8 1.80 6.18 6.81
CA LEU A 8 3.00 5.34 6.67
C LEU A 8 3.01 4.13 7.62
N SER A 9 2.53 4.30 8.85
CA SER A 9 2.40 3.17 9.79
C SER A 9 1.32 2.19 9.36
N ASN A 10 0.19 2.68 8.84
CA ASN A 10 -0.88 1.84 8.31
C ASN A 10 -0.45 1.07 7.05
N LEU A 11 0.31 1.72 6.16
CA LEU A 11 0.91 1.07 4.98
C LEU A 11 1.90 -0.04 5.36
N ARG A 12 2.42 -0.05 6.59
CA ARG A 12 3.26 -1.15 7.10
C ARG A 12 2.49 -2.45 7.34
N HIS A 13 1.16 -2.37 7.43
CA HIS A 13 0.27 -3.51 7.62
C HIS A 13 -0.38 -4.00 6.31
N LEU A 14 -0.05 -3.40 5.15
CA LEU A 14 -0.52 -3.87 3.85
C LEU A 14 -0.21 -5.36 3.61
N ASP A 15 0.94 -5.83 4.08
CA ASP A 15 1.42 -7.20 3.86
C ASP A 15 0.84 -8.24 4.82
N ARG A 16 0.11 -7.81 5.87
CA ARG A 16 -0.46 -8.71 6.92
C ARG A 16 -1.97 -8.59 7.07
N GLY A 17 -2.61 -7.68 6.33
CA GLY A 17 -4.02 -7.34 6.49
C GLY A 17 -4.92 -7.97 5.44
N ASP A 18 -6.16 -8.22 5.83
CA ASP A 18 -7.26 -8.67 4.97
C ASP A 18 -7.40 -7.77 3.72
N LEU A 19 -7.80 -8.35 2.58
CA LEU A 19 -7.92 -7.69 1.27
C LEU A 19 -8.73 -6.38 1.35
N ILE A 20 -9.76 -6.34 2.19
CA ILE A 20 -10.59 -5.16 2.42
C ILE A 20 -9.81 -4.03 3.12
N THR A 21 -8.97 -4.40 4.09
CA THR A 21 -8.14 -3.43 4.83
C THR A 21 -7.04 -2.86 3.93
N SER A 22 -6.44 -3.71 3.08
CA SER A 22 -5.44 -3.26 2.11
C SER A 22 -6.04 -2.33 1.04
N ALA A 23 -7.27 -2.60 0.56
CA ALA A 23 -7.98 -1.71 -0.36
C ALA A 23 -8.19 -0.30 0.22
N ARG A 24 -8.56 -0.22 1.50
CA ARG A 24 -8.75 1.06 2.19
C ARG A 24 -7.43 1.83 2.35
N TYR A 25 -6.32 1.15 2.63
CA TYR A 25 -5.01 1.79 2.68
C TYR A 25 -4.51 2.25 1.32
N ARG A 26 -4.79 1.51 0.24
CA ARG A 26 -4.51 1.96 -1.14
C ARG A 26 -5.30 3.22 -1.49
N GLU A 27 -6.59 3.28 -1.16
CA GLU A 27 -7.41 4.48 -1.41
C GLU A 27 -6.82 5.71 -0.71
N GLN A 28 -6.42 5.56 0.57
CA GLN A 28 -5.79 6.65 1.32
C GLN A 28 -4.44 7.06 0.72
N ALA A 29 -3.64 6.10 0.24
CA ALA A 29 -2.37 6.38 -0.43
C ALA A 29 -2.57 7.18 -1.72
N TYR A 30 -3.53 6.81 -2.56
CA TYR A 30 -3.82 7.55 -3.80
C TYR A 30 -4.29 8.98 -3.53
N ARG A 31 -5.05 9.23 -2.46
CA ARG A 31 -5.41 10.60 -2.06
C ARG A 31 -4.20 11.45 -1.68
N VAL A 32 -3.19 10.86 -1.04
CA VAL A 32 -1.94 11.55 -0.68
C VAL A 32 -1.07 11.80 -1.92
N LEU A 33 -1.03 10.84 -2.86
CA LEU A 33 -0.32 11.01 -4.14
C LEU A 33 -0.93 12.13 -5.00
N ALA A 34 -2.25 12.24 -4.99
CA ALA A 34 -3.01 13.27 -5.71
C ALA A 34 -2.86 14.68 -5.12
N ASP A 35 -2.39 14.83 -3.87
CA ASP A 35 -2.17 16.13 -3.27
C ASP A 35 -0.82 16.74 -3.74
N PRO A 36 -0.83 17.86 -4.48
CA PRO A 36 0.41 18.49 -4.97
C PRO A 36 1.26 19.13 -3.86
N ARG A 37 0.72 19.30 -2.65
CA ARG A 37 1.43 19.90 -1.49
C ARG A 37 2.25 18.88 -0.72
N VAL A 38 2.06 17.59 -1.00
CA VAL A 38 2.81 16.51 -0.35
C VAL A 38 4.21 16.42 -0.94
N ASN A 39 5.20 16.33 -0.06
CA ASN A 39 6.60 16.23 -0.42
C ASN A 39 6.84 15.03 -1.39
N PRO A 40 7.55 15.24 -2.51
CA PRO A 40 7.90 14.18 -3.46
C PRO A 40 8.51 12.93 -2.80
N ALA A 41 9.39 13.09 -1.81
CA ALA A 41 10.02 11.96 -1.10
C ALA A 41 8.99 11.09 -0.34
N ILE A 42 7.90 11.69 0.14
CA ILE A 42 6.80 10.95 0.77
C ILE A 42 5.99 10.21 -0.30
N LYS A 43 5.80 10.82 -1.48
CA LYS A 43 5.09 10.17 -2.58
C LYS A 43 5.84 8.94 -3.10
N GLU A 44 7.15 9.06 -3.25
CA GLU A 44 8.03 7.98 -3.68
C GLU A 44 7.99 6.80 -2.69
N ALA A 45 8.13 7.07 -1.39
CA ALA A 45 8.01 6.04 -0.36
C ALA A 45 6.64 5.35 -0.33
N ILE A 46 5.56 6.05 -0.70
CA ILE A 46 4.22 5.47 -0.83
C ILE A 46 4.13 4.57 -2.07
N VAL A 47 4.66 5.02 -3.21
CA VAL A 47 4.67 4.25 -4.46
C VAL A 47 5.47 2.96 -4.29
N ASP A 48 6.67 3.03 -3.72
CA ASP A 48 7.52 1.84 -3.48
C ASP A 48 6.79 0.81 -2.62
N ARG A 49 6.08 1.28 -1.59
CA ARG A 49 5.37 0.40 -0.67
C ARG A 49 4.12 -0.21 -1.28
N LEU A 50 3.42 0.53 -2.15
CA LEU A 50 2.32 -0.02 -2.94
C LEU A 50 2.82 -1.09 -3.92
N TYR A 51 3.92 -0.81 -4.61
CA TYR A 51 4.53 -1.76 -5.55
C TYR A 51 4.97 -3.05 -4.84
N GLN A 52 5.60 -2.94 -3.68
CA GLN A 52 6.01 -4.09 -2.88
C GLN A 52 4.81 -4.93 -2.42
N ALA A 53 3.73 -4.30 -1.97
CA ALA A 53 2.51 -5.00 -1.53
C ALA A 53 1.82 -5.73 -2.70
N ASP A 54 1.76 -5.10 -3.87
CA ASP A 54 1.17 -5.71 -5.07
C ASP A 54 2.06 -6.87 -5.60
N HIS A 55 3.39 -6.75 -5.51
CA HIS A 55 4.32 -7.81 -5.85
C HIS A 55 4.19 -9.02 -4.92
N LEU A 56 4.05 -8.80 -3.60
CA LEU A 56 3.82 -9.88 -2.63
C LEU A 56 2.47 -10.58 -2.86
N LEU A 57 1.41 -9.82 -3.17
CA LEU A 57 0.12 -10.40 -3.55
C LEU A 57 0.19 -11.21 -4.84
N ALA A 58 0.96 -10.75 -5.83
CA ALA A 58 1.19 -11.49 -7.06
C ALA A 58 1.93 -12.81 -6.78
N LEU A 59 2.97 -12.80 -5.94
CA LEU A 59 3.68 -14.02 -5.53
C LEU A 59 2.78 -14.99 -4.75
N CYS A 60 1.99 -14.51 -3.77
CA CYS A 60 1.04 -15.37 -3.05
C CYS A 60 -0.04 -15.95 -3.99
N LYS A 61 -0.49 -15.19 -5.00
CA LYS A 61 -1.42 -15.71 -6.01
C LYS A 61 -0.78 -16.82 -6.85
N VAL A 62 0.46 -16.65 -7.28
CA VAL A 62 1.17 -17.67 -8.08
C VAL A 62 1.40 -18.94 -7.26
N GLU A 63 1.79 -18.86 -5.99
CA GLU A 63 1.91 -20.05 -5.12
C GLU A 63 0.57 -20.75 -4.86
N THR A 64 -0.56 -20.02 -4.91
CA THR A 64 -1.89 -20.60 -4.71
C THR A 64 -2.45 -21.22 -6.00
N ASP A 65 -1.93 -20.83 -7.17
CA ASP A 65 -2.40 -21.28 -8.49
C ASP A 65 -1.57 -22.45 -9.07
N GLU A 66 -0.54 -22.94 -8.36
CA GLU A 66 0.27 -24.13 -8.74
C GLU A 66 -0.24 -25.43 -8.09
N SER A 67 -1.53 -25.54 -7.82
CA SER A 67 -2.16 -26.81 -7.45
C SER A 67 -3.52 -26.99 -8.12
N TYR A 68 -3.52 -27.35 -9.41
CA TYR A 68 -4.13 -28.59 -9.94
C TYR A 68 -3.93 -28.76 -11.45
#